data_AF-A0A1F9WED7-F1
#
_entry.id   AF-A0A1F9WED7-F1
#
_cell.length_a   1.000
_cell.length_b   1.000
_cell.length_c   1.000
_cell.angle_alpha   90.00
_cell.angle_beta   90.00
_cell.angle_gamma   90.00
#
_symmetry.space_group_name_H-M   'P 1'
#
loop_
_entity.id
_entity.type
_entity.pdbx_description
1 polymer ?
#
loop_
_entity_poly.entity_id
_entity_poly.type
_entity_poly.pdbx_seq_one_letter_code
_entity_poly.pdbx_strand_id
1 'polypeptide(L)'
;MRTKNAKILFIILGLSASAWAGWEGYRFVARSLGRSAQTTSKRRIAVMGFTSETGGKSRASAIVTERLTSEISATPGLEVVERGRLDEVLKEQKLGARGVLDPVTAKKIGNILGADAVVTGTVIELNNTDVEINARLVDTQDAHILKAVTKTVKKDWEEKTSGWSDFNFDMNIDLDAPIALLPAGFMDEEVCRKLEENEAALVRSCVELRARKIAYELKTGALKLSQLKKNPGSEINNADLKRQFYLKMKEWYYSSELRPLTSQEEDLVERISPQIEKYPCR
;
A
#
# COMPACT_ATOMS: atom_id res chain seq x y z
N MET A 1 55.96 1.87 42.54
CA MET A 1 54.54 2.16 42.85
C MET A 1 53.95 2.99 41.71
N ARG A 2 52.73 2.67 41.27
CA ARG A 2 51.91 3.26 40.16
C ARG A 2 52.22 2.80 38.73
N THR A 3 51.73 1.61 38.40
CA THR A 3 51.29 1.27 37.03
C THR A 3 49.97 2.00 36.75
N LYS A 4 49.87 2.69 35.61
CA LYS A 4 48.64 3.35 35.15
C LYS A 4 47.80 2.34 34.37
N ASN A 5 46.58 2.13 34.83
CA ASN A 5 45.56 1.29 34.22
C ASN A 5 45.11 1.86 32.86
N ALA A 6 45.31 1.12 31.78
CA ALA A 6 44.66 1.38 30.49
C ALA A 6 43.28 0.70 30.50
N LYS A 7 42.23 1.48 30.72
CA LYS A 7 40.84 1.03 30.46
C LYS A 7 40.62 1.10 28.95
N ILE A 8 40.63 -0.06 28.29
CA ILE A 8 40.22 -0.17 26.88
C ILE A 8 38.69 -0.07 26.84
N LEU A 9 38.25 0.99 26.15
CA LEU A 9 36.88 1.38 25.89
C LEU A 9 36.28 0.46 24.82
N PHE A 10 35.47 -0.53 25.21
CA PHE A 10 34.64 -1.31 24.28
C PHE A 10 33.35 -0.53 24.03
N ILE A 11 33.29 0.27 22.96
CA ILE A 11 32.12 1.05 22.59
C ILE A 11 31.80 0.86 21.09
N ILE A 12 30.55 0.42 20.85
CA ILE A 12 29.75 0.30 19.61
C ILE A 12 30.00 -0.90 18.67
N LEU A 13 29.28 -1.99 18.90
CA LEU A 13 28.92 -3.01 17.90
C LEU A 13 27.47 -3.49 18.17
N GLY A 14 26.53 -2.54 18.17
CA GLY A 14 25.15 -2.82 18.64
C GLY A 14 24.03 -2.66 17.60
N LEU A 15 24.25 -1.94 16.49
CA LEU A 15 23.14 -1.51 15.62
C LEU A 15 23.07 -2.16 14.25
N SER A 16 24.03 -3.01 13.87
CA SER A 16 24.01 -3.61 12.54
C SER A 16 23.30 -4.98 12.47
N ALA A 17 23.22 -5.74 13.56
CA ALA A 17 22.87 -7.16 13.54
C ALA A 17 21.51 -7.51 12.87
N SER A 18 20.53 -6.62 12.95
CA SER A 18 19.20 -6.82 12.37
C SER A 18 19.21 -6.86 10.84
N ALA A 19 20.03 -6.01 10.21
CA ALA A 19 20.10 -5.91 8.75
C ALA A 19 20.78 -7.14 8.11
N TRP A 20 21.75 -7.75 8.79
CA TRP A 20 22.45 -8.95 8.29
C TRP A 20 21.51 -10.17 8.21
N ALA A 21 20.61 -10.32 9.19
CA ALA A 21 19.70 -11.48 9.24
C ALA A 21 18.63 -11.45 8.13
N GLY A 22 18.11 -10.27 7.77
CA GLY A 22 17.14 -10.11 6.68
C GLY A 22 17.76 -10.41 5.31
N TRP A 23 18.95 -9.86 5.03
CA TRP A 23 19.64 -10.03 3.75
C TRP A 23 19.97 -11.51 3.44
N GLU A 24 20.35 -12.29 4.44
CA GLU A 24 20.65 -13.71 4.25
C GLU A 24 19.44 -14.54 3.80
N GLY A 25 18.22 -14.12 4.19
CA GLY A 25 16.98 -14.76 3.78
C GLY A 25 16.73 -14.66 2.28
N TYR A 26 16.83 -13.45 1.71
CA TYR A 26 16.66 -13.21 0.27
C TYR A 26 17.68 -13.97 -0.56
N ARG A 27 18.94 -13.89 -0.15
CA ARG A 27 20.05 -14.56 -0.81
C ARG A 27 19.89 -16.08 -0.79
N PHE A 28 19.36 -16.66 0.28
CA PHE A 28 19.04 -18.09 0.35
C PHE A 28 17.97 -18.47 -0.68
N VAL A 29 16.87 -17.71 -0.76
CA VAL A 29 15.79 -17.97 -1.74
C VAL A 29 16.33 -17.84 -3.16
N ALA A 30 17.00 -16.74 -3.48
CA ALA A 30 17.57 -16.50 -4.81
C ALA A 30 18.58 -17.58 -5.21
N ARG A 31 19.49 -17.98 -4.33
CA ARG A 31 20.46 -19.07 -4.61
C ARG A 31 19.79 -20.42 -4.84
N SER A 32 18.74 -20.73 -4.07
CA SER A 32 18.00 -21.99 -4.22
C SER A 32 17.29 -22.06 -5.57
N LEU A 33 16.63 -20.97 -5.98
CA LEU A 33 16.01 -20.84 -7.30
C LEU A 33 17.06 -20.84 -8.42
N GLY A 34 18.12 -20.04 -8.28
CA GLY A 34 19.18 -19.88 -9.28
C GLY A 34 19.97 -21.16 -9.51
N ARG A 35 20.27 -21.93 -8.46
CA ARG A 35 20.89 -23.25 -8.60
C ARG A 35 19.99 -24.20 -9.40
N SER A 36 18.68 -24.20 -9.12
CA SER A 36 17.72 -25.00 -9.89
C SER A 36 17.68 -24.58 -11.36
N ALA A 37 17.67 -23.28 -11.63
CA ALA A 37 17.70 -22.73 -12.99
C ALA A 37 18.96 -23.19 -13.75
N GLN A 38 20.14 -23.07 -13.14
CA GLN A 38 21.40 -23.53 -13.72
C GLN A 38 21.40 -25.05 -13.99
N THR A 39 20.96 -25.88 -13.04
CA THR A 39 20.91 -27.34 -13.23
C THR A 39 19.91 -27.79 -14.29
N THR A 40 18.91 -26.95 -14.58
CA THR A 40 17.89 -27.19 -15.62
C THR A 40 18.16 -26.41 -16.90
N SER A 41 19.37 -25.82 -17.03
CA SER A 41 19.80 -25.03 -18.19
C SER A 41 18.89 -23.83 -18.53
N LYS A 42 18.22 -23.26 -17.54
CA LYS A 42 17.41 -22.04 -17.66
C LYS A 42 18.30 -20.84 -17.36
N ARG A 43 18.51 -19.97 -18.35
CA ARG A 43 19.41 -18.81 -18.24
C ARG A 43 18.64 -17.51 -18.12
N ARG A 44 17.61 -17.33 -18.95
CA ARG A 44 16.83 -16.10 -19.00
C ARG A 44 15.61 -16.19 -18.09
N ILE A 45 15.64 -15.47 -16.97
CA ILE A 45 14.65 -15.57 -15.90
C ILE A 45 13.78 -14.33 -15.86
N ALA A 46 12.46 -14.50 -15.94
CA ALA A 46 11.51 -13.45 -15.65
C ALA A 46 11.11 -13.49 -14.17
N VAL A 47 11.16 -12.37 -13.46
CA VAL A 47 10.68 -12.29 -12.06
C VAL A 47 9.36 -11.53 -12.05
N MET A 48 8.27 -12.25 -11.77
CA MET A 48 6.95 -11.64 -11.62
C MET A 48 6.82 -10.95 -10.25
N GLY A 49 5.92 -9.96 -10.20
CA GLY A 49 5.54 -9.34 -8.93
C GLY A 49 4.91 -10.37 -7.99
N PHE A 50 5.49 -10.50 -6.80
CA PHE A 50 4.91 -11.31 -5.74
C PHE A 50 3.62 -10.64 -5.23
N THR A 51 2.66 -11.47 -4.82
CA THR A 51 1.39 -11.00 -4.25
C THR A 51 1.29 -11.28 -2.76
N SER A 52 0.41 -10.59 -2.05
CA SER A 52 0.01 -10.97 -0.68
C SER A 52 -0.76 -12.30 -0.68
N GLU A 53 -1.06 -12.81 0.52
CA GLU A 53 -1.99 -13.93 0.74
C GLU A 53 -3.40 -13.68 0.19
N THR A 54 -3.81 -12.41 0.10
CA THR A 54 -5.09 -11.99 -0.51
C THR A 54 -5.03 -11.91 -2.04
N GLY A 55 -3.83 -12.09 -2.63
CA GLY A 55 -3.61 -12.05 -4.06
C GLY A 55 -3.40 -10.66 -4.66
N GLY A 56 -3.44 -9.61 -3.84
CA GLY A 56 -3.13 -8.23 -4.25
C GLY A 56 -1.64 -7.89 -4.18
N LYS A 57 -1.26 -6.71 -4.65
CA LYS A 57 0.07 -6.14 -4.38
C LYS A 57 0.07 -5.51 -2.99
N SER A 58 1.07 -5.79 -2.17
CA SER A 58 1.31 -5.10 -0.90
C SER A 58 2.69 -4.44 -0.90
N ARG A 59 2.97 -3.57 0.07
CA ARG A 59 4.31 -2.98 0.21
C ARG A 59 5.35 -4.06 0.49
N ALA A 60 5.05 -5.01 1.38
CA ALA A 60 5.92 -6.15 1.63
C ALA A 60 6.16 -6.97 0.36
N SER A 61 5.11 -7.27 -0.40
CA SER A 61 5.25 -8.07 -1.63
C SER A 61 6.07 -7.34 -2.71
N ALA A 62 5.93 -6.01 -2.82
CA ALA A 62 6.74 -5.19 -3.71
C ALA A 62 8.22 -5.17 -3.30
N ILE A 63 8.52 -4.94 -2.02
CA ILE A 63 9.90 -4.93 -1.52
C ILE A 63 10.57 -6.29 -1.72
N VAL A 64 9.89 -7.38 -1.36
CA VAL A 64 10.40 -8.74 -1.58
C VAL A 64 10.67 -9.01 -3.05
N THR A 65 9.78 -8.58 -3.95
CA THR A 65 9.98 -8.72 -5.41
C THR A 65 11.28 -8.06 -5.84
N GLU A 66 11.51 -6.81 -5.47
CA GLU A 66 12.71 -6.06 -5.87
C GLU A 66 14.00 -6.66 -5.28
N ARG A 67 13.96 -7.09 -4.01
CA ARG A 67 15.09 -7.77 -3.35
C ARG A 67 15.43 -9.08 -4.06
N LEU A 68 14.45 -9.93 -4.35
CA LEU A 68 14.69 -11.19 -5.05
C LEU A 68 15.14 -10.97 -6.49
N THR A 69 14.57 -9.98 -7.19
CA THR A 69 14.99 -9.60 -8.54
C THR A 69 16.48 -9.22 -8.54
N SER A 70 16.88 -8.38 -7.58
CA SER A 70 18.28 -7.96 -7.43
C SER A 70 19.21 -9.14 -7.14
N GLU A 71 18.87 -10.00 -6.18
CA GLU A 71 19.68 -11.17 -5.81
C GLU A 71 19.78 -12.20 -6.95
N ILE A 72 18.70 -12.43 -7.71
CA ILE A 72 18.73 -13.31 -8.88
C ILE A 72 19.57 -12.70 -10.00
N SER A 73 19.45 -11.38 -10.24
CA SER A 73 20.24 -10.68 -11.26
C SER A 73 21.75 -10.72 -10.97
N ALA A 74 22.13 -10.75 -9.69
CA ALA A 74 23.50 -10.88 -9.24
C ALA A 74 24.04 -12.32 -9.32
N THR A 75 23.20 -13.31 -9.68
CA THR A 75 23.62 -14.71 -9.80
C THR A 75 24.33 -14.94 -11.13
N PRO A 76 25.60 -15.39 -11.14
CA PRO A 76 26.35 -15.61 -12.37
C PRO A 76 25.66 -16.59 -13.33
N GLY A 77 25.63 -16.24 -14.62
CA GLY A 77 25.06 -17.09 -15.67
C GLY A 77 23.52 -17.05 -15.77
N LEU A 78 22.85 -16.20 -14.99
CA LEU A 78 21.44 -15.89 -15.15
C LEU A 78 21.28 -14.47 -15.70
N GLU A 79 20.28 -14.30 -16.57
CA GLU A 79 19.90 -13.01 -17.15
C GLU A 79 18.46 -12.71 -16.71
N VAL A 80 18.25 -11.61 -15.99
CA VAL A 80 16.92 -11.23 -15.52
C VAL A 80 16.22 -10.35 -16.55
N VAL A 81 14.99 -10.69 -16.90
CA VAL A 81 14.14 -9.86 -17.77
C VAL A 81 13.63 -8.65 -16.98
N GLU A 82 13.81 -7.46 -17.55
CA GLU A 82 13.35 -6.21 -16.95
C GLU A 82 11.83 -6.16 -16.78
N ARG A 83 11.40 -5.57 -15.66
CA ARG A 83 10.01 -5.48 -15.24
C ARG A 83 9.11 -4.71 -16.22
N GLY A 84 9.61 -3.65 -16.86
CA GLY A 84 8.82 -2.88 -17.82
C GLY A 84 8.31 -3.72 -18.99
N ARG A 85 9.13 -4.68 -19.45
CA ARG A 85 8.75 -5.63 -20.50
C ARG A 85 7.74 -6.67 -20.03
N LEU A 86 7.80 -7.06 -18.75
CA LEU A 86 6.79 -7.91 -18.13
C LEU A 86 5.43 -7.20 -18.05
N ASP A 87 5.42 -5.93 -17.65
CA ASP A 87 4.17 -5.16 -17.53
C ASP A 87 3.43 -5.03 -18.88
N GLU A 88 4.13 -4.96 -20.01
CA GLU A 88 3.53 -4.98 -21.35
C GLU A 88 2.78 -6.29 -21.63
N VAL A 89 3.39 -7.43 -21.30
CA VAL A 89 2.76 -8.76 -21.49
C VAL A 89 1.59 -8.97 -20.54
N LEU A 90 1.69 -8.43 -19.32
CA LEU A 90 0.69 -8.60 -18.27
C LEU A 90 -0.50 -7.64 -18.39
N LYS A 91 -0.35 -6.47 -19.04
CA LYS A 91 -1.48 -5.54 -19.32
C LYS A 91 -2.61 -6.21 -20.10
N GLU A 92 -2.28 -7.19 -20.94
CA GLU A 92 -3.25 -7.93 -21.75
C GLU A 92 -3.91 -9.10 -21.00
N GLN A 93 -3.42 -9.45 -19.80
CA GLN A 93 -3.88 -10.60 -19.03
C GLN A 93 -4.56 -10.15 -17.74
N LYS A 94 -5.82 -10.55 -17.54
CA LYS A 94 -6.48 -10.50 -16.23
C LYS A 94 -5.89 -11.60 -15.34
N LEU A 95 -4.65 -11.40 -14.88
CA LEU A 95 -3.96 -12.36 -14.03
C LEU A 95 -4.83 -12.72 -12.81
N GLY A 96 -5.08 -14.02 -12.66
CA GLY A 96 -5.80 -14.58 -11.52
C GLY A 96 -5.09 -14.26 -10.20
N ALA A 97 -5.87 -13.89 -9.19
CA ALA A 97 -5.38 -13.60 -7.86
C ALA A 97 -4.66 -14.81 -7.25
N ARG A 98 -3.57 -14.55 -6.49
CA ARG A 98 -2.86 -15.46 -5.53
C ARG A 98 -1.46 -15.97 -5.92
N GLY A 99 -0.71 -15.30 -6.79
CA GLY A 99 0.71 -15.65 -7.01
C GLY A 99 0.94 -17.04 -7.61
N VAL A 100 -0.11 -17.62 -8.19
CA VAL A 100 -0.07 -18.85 -8.99
C VAL A 100 -0.09 -18.44 -10.45
N LEU A 101 0.95 -18.82 -11.18
CA LEU A 101 1.06 -18.59 -12.61
C LEU A 101 0.31 -19.70 -13.35
N ASP A 102 -0.65 -19.33 -14.20
CA ASP A 102 -1.31 -20.31 -15.05
C ASP A 102 -0.40 -20.71 -16.25
N PRO A 103 -0.54 -21.94 -16.76
CA PRO A 103 0.30 -22.44 -17.86
C PRO A 103 0.25 -21.60 -19.15
N VAL A 104 -0.87 -20.96 -19.45
CA VAL A 104 -1.04 -20.17 -20.67
C VAL A 104 -0.20 -18.89 -20.56
N THR A 105 -0.25 -18.23 -19.40
CA THR A 105 0.57 -17.06 -19.11
C THR A 105 2.06 -17.40 -19.09
N ALA A 106 2.45 -18.53 -18.48
CA ALA A 106 3.86 -18.97 -18.48
C ALA A 106 4.43 -19.11 -19.90
N LYS A 107 3.69 -19.78 -20.79
CA LYS A 107 4.05 -19.91 -22.21
C LYS A 107 4.10 -18.57 -22.93
N LYS A 108 3.15 -17.68 -22.67
CA LYS A 108 3.12 -16.35 -23.28
C LYS A 108 4.34 -15.51 -22.86
N ILE A 109 4.71 -15.54 -21.58
CA ILE A 109 5.93 -14.89 -21.07
C ILE A 109 7.17 -15.47 -21.77
N GLY A 110 7.25 -16.79 -21.90
CA GLY A 110 8.34 -17.45 -22.63
C GLY A 110 8.42 -16.99 -24.10
N ASN A 111 7.30 -16.99 -24.81
CA ASN A 111 7.26 -16.67 -26.25
C ASN A 111 7.53 -15.19 -26.54
N ILE A 112 6.97 -14.27 -25.75
CA ILE A 112 7.09 -12.83 -26.02
C ILE A 112 8.39 -12.27 -25.48
N LEU A 113 8.75 -12.66 -24.25
CA LEU A 113 9.92 -12.11 -23.59
C LEU A 113 11.16 -12.95 -23.79
N GLY A 114 11.05 -14.17 -24.34
CA GLY A 114 12.16 -15.11 -24.49
C GLY A 114 12.73 -15.54 -23.14
N ALA A 115 11.88 -15.66 -22.12
CA ALA A 115 12.26 -16.16 -20.81
C ALA A 115 12.21 -17.70 -20.80
N ASP A 116 13.24 -18.35 -20.28
CA ASP A 116 13.30 -19.81 -20.14
C ASP A 116 12.48 -20.30 -18.93
N ALA A 117 12.41 -19.46 -17.90
CA ALA A 117 11.67 -19.73 -16.68
C ALA A 117 11.15 -18.44 -16.03
N VAL A 118 10.12 -18.57 -15.21
CA VAL A 118 9.49 -17.48 -14.46
C VAL A 118 9.57 -17.75 -12.97
N VAL A 119 9.99 -16.75 -12.20
CA VAL A 119 9.86 -16.73 -10.75
C VAL A 119 8.57 -16.01 -10.38
N THR A 120 7.75 -16.67 -9.57
CA THR A 120 6.50 -16.10 -9.03
C THR A 120 6.30 -16.57 -7.60
N GLY A 121 5.39 -15.94 -6.85
CA GLY A 121 5.15 -16.34 -5.49
C GLY A 121 4.22 -15.45 -4.69
N THR A 122 4.10 -15.78 -3.42
CA THR A 122 3.36 -15.02 -2.42
C THR A 122 4.25 -14.59 -1.27
N VAL A 123 3.89 -13.48 -0.65
CA VAL A 123 4.48 -12.97 0.58
C VAL A 123 3.37 -12.89 1.62
N ILE A 124 3.60 -13.50 2.78
CA ILE A 124 2.66 -13.53 3.90
C ILE A 124 3.30 -12.76 5.04
N GLU A 125 2.63 -11.72 5.53
CA GLU A 125 3.10 -10.99 6.71
C GLU A 125 2.69 -11.76 7.97
N LEU A 126 3.67 -12.38 8.65
CA LEU A 126 3.38 -13.21 9.83
C LEU A 126 3.14 -12.36 11.07
N ASN A 127 3.90 -11.27 11.20
CA ASN A 127 3.82 -10.29 12.28
C ASN A 127 4.52 -8.98 11.84
N ASN A 128 4.71 -8.02 12.75
CA ASN A 128 5.34 -6.73 12.45
C ASN A 128 6.84 -6.81 12.14
N THR A 129 7.48 -7.96 12.37
CA THR A 129 8.94 -8.15 12.20
C THR A 129 9.31 -9.19 11.16
N ASP A 130 8.40 -10.09 10.78
CA ASP A 130 8.68 -11.25 9.95
C ASP A 130 7.72 -11.36 8.77
N VAL A 131 8.25 -11.77 7.63
CA VAL A 131 7.48 -12.18 6.45
C VAL A 131 7.85 -13.60 6.04
N GLU A 132 6.89 -14.37 5.56
CA GLU A 132 7.13 -15.62 4.86
C GLU A 132 7.09 -15.39 3.36
N ILE A 133 8.14 -15.86 2.68
CA ILE A 133 8.27 -15.81 1.23
C ILE A 133 8.02 -17.21 0.68
N ASN A 134 7.04 -17.36 -0.19
CA ASN A 134 6.75 -18.58 -0.93
C ASN A 134 7.06 -18.34 -2.41
N ALA A 135 8.23 -18.76 -2.86
CA ALA A 135 8.69 -18.54 -4.23
C ALA A 135 8.70 -19.85 -5.04
N ARG A 136 8.39 -19.75 -6.33
CA ARG A 136 8.39 -20.84 -7.29
C ARG A 136 9.13 -20.45 -8.56
N LEU A 137 9.97 -21.33 -9.08
CA LEU A 137 10.54 -21.27 -10.42
C LEU A 137 9.71 -22.19 -11.32
N VAL A 138 9.16 -21.64 -12.39
CA VAL A 138 8.26 -22.33 -13.33
C VAL A 138 8.89 -22.32 -14.71
N ASP A 139 8.93 -23.46 -15.38
CA ASP A 139 9.38 -23.56 -16.76
C ASP A 139 8.35 -22.87 -17.70
N THR A 140 8.80 -21.99 -18.60
CA THR A 140 7.85 -21.32 -19.52
C THR A 140 7.37 -22.24 -20.65
N GLN A 141 8.10 -23.29 -20.99
CA GLN A 141 7.76 -24.15 -22.13
C GLN A 141 6.63 -25.12 -21.81
N ASP A 142 6.68 -25.75 -20.64
CA ASP A 142 5.72 -26.79 -20.24
C ASP A 142 4.92 -26.45 -18.97
N ALA A 143 5.21 -25.31 -18.33
CA ALA A 143 4.55 -24.80 -17.13
C ALA A 143 4.70 -25.65 -15.86
N HIS A 144 5.69 -26.54 -15.79
CA HIS A 144 5.96 -27.30 -14.57
C HIS A 144 6.81 -26.49 -13.58
N ILE A 145 6.59 -26.74 -12.29
CA ILE A 145 7.38 -26.11 -11.21
C ILE A 145 8.74 -26.83 -11.13
N LEU A 146 9.81 -26.13 -11.48
CA LEU A 146 11.18 -26.61 -11.38
C LEU A 146 11.68 -26.57 -9.93
N LYS A 147 11.27 -25.55 -9.17
CA LYS A 147 11.64 -25.39 -7.76
C LYS A 147 10.57 -24.62 -6.99
N ALA A 148 10.34 -25.02 -5.73
CA ALA A 148 9.61 -24.24 -4.75
C ALA A 148 10.50 -24.00 -3.52
N VAL A 149 10.38 -22.81 -2.92
CA VAL A 149 11.13 -22.39 -1.74
C VAL A 149 10.20 -21.62 -0.82
N THR A 150 10.17 -22.03 0.45
CA THR A 150 9.51 -21.28 1.54
C THR A 150 10.56 -20.82 2.52
N LYS A 151 10.57 -19.54 2.87
CA LYS A 151 11.54 -18.97 3.81
C LYS A 151 10.94 -17.81 4.59
N THR A 152 11.06 -17.86 5.92
CA THR A 152 10.80 -16.71 6.79
C THR A 152 12.01 -15.78 6.82
N VAL A 153 11.76 -14.48 6.63
CA VAL A 153 12.76 -13.42 6.60
C VAL A 153 12.32 -12.29 7.52
N LYS A 154 13.26 -11.77 8.32
CA LYS A 154 13.04 -10.57 9.13
C LYS A 154 12.94 -9.34 8.22
N LYS A 155 11.92 -8.50 8.45
CA LYS A 155 11.73 -7.23 7.77
C LYS A 155 12.96 -6.34 8.02
N ASP A 156 13.62 -5.94 6.94
CA ASP A 156 14.74 -4.97 6.94
C ASP A 156 14.29 -3.57 6.47
N TRP A 157 12.99 -3.39 6.26
CA TRP A 157 12.35 -2.11 6.00
C TRP A 157 11.51 -1.70 7.21
N GLU A 158 11.44 -0.40 7.43
CA GLU A 158 10.43 0.14 8.34
C GLU A 158 9.07 -0.08 7.70
N GLU A 159 8.15 -0.73 8.42
CA GLU A 159 6.74 -0.48 8.17
C GLU A 159 6.55 1.03 8.31
N LYS A 160 6.01 1.66 7.25
CA LYS A 160 5.29 2.88 7.48
C LYS A 160 4.19 2.42 8.40
N THR A 161 4.33 2.72 9.69
CA THR A 161 3.22 2.57 10.60
C THR A 161 2.09 3.27 9.88
N SER A 162 0.96 2.58 9.72
CA SER A 162 -0.30 3.20 9.32
C SER A 162 -0.79 4.14 10.44
N GLY A 163 0.12 4.89 11.06
CA GLY A 163 -0.15 6.20 11.55
C GLY A 163 -0.61 7.05 10.38
N TRP A 164 -1.51 7.96 10.72
CA TRP A 164 -2.25 8.89 9.88
C TRP A 164 -1.51 9.55 8.73
N SER A 165 -0.18 9.56 8.73
CA SER A 165 0.66 9.95 7.60
C SER A 165 0.52 9.08 6.35
N ASP A 166 0.06 7.82 6.47
CA ASP A 166 -0.14 6.91 5.31
C ASP A 166 -1.57 6.93 4.76
N PHE A 167 -2.50 7.64 5.43
CA PHE A 167 -3.55 8.32 4.68
C PHE A 167 -2.87 9.45 3.90
N ASN A 168 -2.25 9.09 2.78
CA ASN A 168 -2.25 9.99 1.65
C ASN A 168 -3.74 10.10 1.28
N PHE A 169 -4.44 11.04 1.93
CA PHE A 169 -5.60 11.66 1.33
C PHE A 169 -5.01 12.31 0.08
N ASP A 170 -4.89 11.54 -0.99
CA ASP A 170 -4.32 12.02 -2.23
C ASP A 170 -5.25 13.17 -2.60
N MET A 171 -4.79 14.38 -2.33
CA MET A 171 -5.50 15.61 -2.66
C MET A 171 -5.52 15.83 -4.17
N ASN A 172 -5.04 14.85 -4.95
CA ASN A 172 -5.52 14.58 -6.29
C ASN A 172 -6.93 13.97 -6.23
N ILE A 173 -7.88 14.70 -5.63
CA ILE A 173 -9.22 14.69 -6.20
C ILE A 173 -8.99 15.32 -7.57
N ASP A 174 -9.08 14.51 -8.60
CA ASP A 174 -9.10 14.98 -9.98
C ASP A 174 -10.35 15.86 -10.16
N LEU A 175 -10.18 17.16 -9.87
CA LEU A 175 -11.20 18.19 -10.04
C LEU A 175 -11.53 18.43 -11.53
N ASP A 176 -10.74 17.84 -12.43
CA ASP A 176 -10.88 17.93 -13.87
C ASP A 176 -11.40 16.63 -14.51
N ALA A 177 -11.67 15.57 -13.74
CA ALA A 177 -12.40 14.41 -14.23
C ALA A 177 -13.82 14.87 -14.58
N PRO A 178 -14.16 14.93 -15.87
CA PRO A 178 -15.21 15.83 -16.30
C PRO A 178 -16.56 15.27 -15.93
N ILE A 179 -17.44 16.18 -15.53
CA ILE A 179 -18.90 16.12 -15.56
C ILE A 179 -19.46 15.61 -16.93
N ALA A 180 -18.59 15.32 -17.92
CA ALA A 180 -18.86 14.91 -19.30
C ALA A 180 -19.34 13.46 -19.52
N LEU A 181 -19.76 12.72 -18.49
CA LEU A 181 -20.45 11.43 -18.67
C LEU A 181 -21.95 11.49 -18.31
N LEU A 182 -22.46 12.67 -17.97
CA LEU A 182 -23.89 12.83 -17.71
C LEU A 182 -24.63 13.16 -19.03
N PRO A 183 -25.72 12.44 -19.36
CA PRO A 183 -26.49 12.72 -20.57
C PRO A 183 -27.13 14.12 -20.52
N ALA A 184 -27.35 14.70 -21.70
CA ALA A 184 -28.06 15.97 -21.85
C ALA A 184 -29.47 15.86 -21.22
N GLY A 185 -29.75 16.71 -20.22
CA GLY A 185 -30.98 16.68 -19.40
C GLY A 185 -30.79 16.25 -17.93
N PHE A 186 -29.57 15.94 -17.47
CA PHE A 186 -29.34 15.62 -16.04
C PHE A 186 -29.32 16.86 -15.11
N MET A 187 -29.51 18.06 -15.66
CA MET A 187 -29.56 19.34 -14.94
C MET A 187 -30.98 19.93 -14.99
N ASP A 188 -32.01 19.08 -14.94
CA ASP A 188 -33.39 19.54 -14.88
C ASP A 188 -33.85 19.73 -13.43
N GLU A 189 -33.78 21.00 -13.03
CA GLU A 189 -34.68 21.74 -12.15
C GLU A 189 -35.12 21.09 -10.82
N GLU A 190 -34.32 21.33 -9.77
CA GLU A 190 -34.89 21.73 -8.49
C GLU A 190 -34.14 22.98 -8.01
N VAL A 191 -34.87 24.07 -7.73
CA VAL A 191 -34.32 25.42 -7.52
C VAL A 191 -33.34 25.42 -6.33
N CYS A 192 -32.05 25.31 -6.61
CA CYS A 192 -31.00 25.57 -5.64
C CYS A 192 -30.96 27.07 -5.32
N ARG A 193 -31.31 27.45 -4.08
CA ARG A 193 -31.00 28.79 -3.59
C ARG A 193 -29.51 28.83 -3.24
N LYS A 194 -28.79 29.79 -3.82
CA LYS A 194 -27.45 30.18 -3.36
C LYS A 194 -27.53 30.53 -1.86
N LEU A 195 -26.85 29.76 -1.01
CA LEU A 195 -26.75 30.04 0.43
C LEU A 195 -26.20 31.46 0.65
N GLU A 196 -26.75 32.15 1.64
CA GLU A 196 -26.21 33.42 2.13
C GLU A 196 -24.84 33.18 2.80
N GLU A 197 -24.02 34.23 2.91
CA GLU A 197 -22.63 34.11 3.40
C GLU A 197 -22.54 33.54 4.84
N ASN A 198 -23.51 33.91 5.67
CA ASN A 198 -23.72 33.39 7.03
C ASN A 198 -24.07 31.89 7.05
N GLU A 199 -24.91 31.41 6.13
CA GLU A 199 -25.27 30.00 6.00
C GLU A 199 -24.07 29.17 5.52
N ALA A 200 -23.32 29.67 4.54
CA ALA A 200 -22.09 29.04 4.07
C ALA A 200 -20.99 29.00 5.16
N ALA A 201 -20.92 30.02 6.03
CA ALA A 201 -20.03 30.01 7.19
C ALA A 201 -20.43 28.97 8.25
N LEU A 202 -21.74 28.78 8.45
CA LEU A 202 -22.28 27.78 9.37
C LEU A 202 -21.95 26.36 8.89
N VAL A 203 -22.16 26.08 7.60
CA VAL A 203 -21.83 24.79 6.97
C VAL A 203 -20.33 24.47 7.12
N ARG A 204 -19.45 25.44 6.87
CA ARG A 204 -18.00 25.28 7.07
C ARG A 204 -17.63 25.00 8.52
N SER A 205 -18.22 25.74 9.46
CA SER A 205 -18.01 25.53 10.90
C SER A 205 -18.42 24.11 11.33
N CYS A 206 -19.55 23.60 10.83
CA CYS A 206 -20.01 22.25 11.14
C CYS A 206 -19.12 21.17 10.52
N VAL A 207 -18.57 21.39 9.33
CA VAL A 207 -17.57 20.51 8.73
C VAL A 207 -16.33 20.38 9.62
N GLU A 208 -15.85 21.50 10.18
CA GLU A 208 -14.72 21.50 11.11
C GLU A 208 -15.04 20.76 12.43
N LEU A 209 -16.22 20.97 13.01
CA LEU A 209 -16.64 20.27 14.23
C LEU A 209 -16.72 18.75 14.02
N ARG A 210 -17.23 18.30 12.87
CA ARG A 210 -17.20 16.87 12.50
C ARG A 210 -15.78 16.34 12.40
N ALA A 211 -14.91 17.10 11.73
CA ALA A 211 -13.52 16.74 11.56
C ALA A 211 -12.82 16.56 12.92
N ARG A 212 -13.11 17.46 13.89
CA ARG A 212 -12.60 17.35 15.26
C ARG A 212 -13.15 16.13 16.00
N LYS A 213 -14.45 15.85 15.88
CA LYS A 213 -15.08 14.67 16.50
C LYS A 213 -14.41 13.38 16.05
N ILE A 214 -14.27 13.20 14.73
CA ILE A 214 -13.65 12.01 14.14
C ILE A 214 -12.17 11.90 14.54
N ALA A 215 -11.43 13.02 14.53
CA ALA A 215 -10.05 13.05 15.01
C ALA A 215 -9.92 12.61 16.48
N TYR A 216 -10.82 13.06 17.34
CA TYR A 216 -10.86 12.68 18.75
C TYR A 216 -11.16 11.20 18.94
N GLU A 217 -12.19 10.66 18.27
CA GLU A 217 -12.57 9.25 18.36
C GLU A 217 -11.46 8.30 17.88
N LEU A 218 -10.76 8.69 16.81
CA LEU A 218 -9.65 7.89 16.30
C LEU A 218 -8.39 8.01 17.18
N LYS A 219 -8.12 9.18 17.80
CA LYS A 219 -6.98 9.36 18.74
C LYS A 219 -7.19 8.61 20.05
N THR A 220 -8.43 8.55 20.53
CA THR A 220 -8.81 7.85 21.76
C THR A 220 -9.04 6.36 21.55
N GLY A 221 -9.08 5.88 20.31
CA GLY A 221 -9.34 4.48 19.96
C GLY A 221 -10.81 4.08 20.10
N ALA A 222 -11.71 5.04 20.35
CA ALA A 222 -13.16 4.83 20.33
C ALA A 222 -13.65 4.43 18.93
N LEU A 223 -12.99 4.94 17.88
CA LEU A 223 -13.18 4.51 16.50
C LEU A 223 -11.95 3.73 16.04
N LYS A 224 -12.13 2.46 15.66
CA LYS A 224 -11.07 1.66 15.06
C LYS A 224 -11.21 1.66 13.55
N LEU A 225 -10.11 1.90 12.85
CA LEU A 225 -10.07 1.95 11.38
C LEU A 225 -10.60 0.67 10.72
N SER A 226 -10.36 -0.50 11.35
CA SER A 226 -10.85 -1.80 10.87
C SER A 226 -12.36 -1.98 10.95
N GLN A 227 -13.06 -1.13 11.69
CA GLN A 227 -14.51 -1.20 11.91
C GLN A 227 -15.30 -0.22 11.02
N LEU A 228 -14.59 0.61 10.24
CA LEU A 228 -15.20 1.58 9.34
C LEU A 228 -15.82 0.87 8.12
N LYS A 229 -17.15 0.82 8.07
CA LYS A 229 -17.90 0.36 6.88
C LYS A 229 -17.87 1.38 5.73
N LYS A 230 -17.63 2.66 6.03
CA LYS A 230 -17.53 3.77 5.07
C LYS A 230 -16.44 4.73 5.51
N ASN A 231 -15.81 5.40 4.55
CA ASN A 231 -14.81 6.43 4.82
C ASN A 231 -15.48 7.65 5.49
N PRO A 232 -15.00 8.14 6.65
CA PRO A 232 -15.49 9.40 7.23
C PRO A 232 -15.39 10.55 6.22
N GLY A 233 -16.45 11.33 6.04
CA GLY A 233 -16.50 12.43 5.05
C GLY A 233 -16.91 11.98 3.64
N SER A 234 -17.22 10.70 3.41
CA SER A 234 -17.74 10.22 2.12
C SER A 234 -19.13 10.77 1.80
N GLU A 235 -19.88 11.16 2.83
CA GLU A 235 -21.19 11.82 2.76
C GLU A 235 -21.13 13.29 2.30
N ILE A 236 -19.94 13.91 2.36
CA ILE A 236 -19.76 15.29 1.90
C ILE A 236 -19.60 15.29 0.38
N ASN A 237 -20.60 15.83 -0.31
CA ASN A 237 -20.67 15.84 -1.77
C ASN A 237 -19.90 17.01 -2.40
N ASN A 238 -19.85 18.17 -1.74
CA ASN A 238 -19.07 19.31 -2.23
C ASN A 238 -17.56 19.07 -2.05
N ALA A 239 -16.80 19.23 -3.12
CA ALA A 239 -15.36 18.98 -3.14
C ALA A 239 -14.57 19.90 -2.18
N ASP A 240 -14.93 21.18 -2.08
CA ASP A 240 -14.23 22.15 -1.21
C ASP A 240 -14.48 21.86 0.27
N LEU A 241 -15.72 21.59 0.65
CA LEU A 241 -16.08 21.19 2.01
C LEU A 241 -15.43 19.86 2.38
N LYS A 242 -15.41 18.91 1.45
CA LYS A 242 -14.76 17.62 1.64
C LYS A 242 -13.27 17.79 1.86
N ARG A 243 -12.61 18.63 1.06
CA ARG A 243 -11.20 18.99 1.25
C ARG A 243 -10.98 19.63 2.63
N GLN A 244 -11.79 20.60 3.01
CA GLN A 244 -11.71 21.26 4.31
C GLN A 244 -11.89 20.28 5.46
N PHE A 245 -12.84 19.34 5.36
CA PHE A 245 -13.05 18.27 6.34
C PHE A 245 -11.76 17.50 6.61
N TYR A 246 -11.10 16.98 5.58
CA TYR A 246 -9.89 16.17 5.75
C TYR A 246 -8.69 16.99 6.25
N LEU A 247 -8.55 18.24 5.79
CA LEU A 247 -7.53 19.15 6.29
C LEU A 247 -7.72 19.42 7.79
N LYS A 248 -8.93 19.81 8.20
CA LYS A 248 -9.26 20.07 9.60
C LYS A 248 -9.14 18.84 10.47
N MET A 249 -9.53 17.68 9.97
CA MET A 249 -9.44 16.43 10.74
C MET A 249 -7.97 16.11 11.04
N LYS A 250 -7.09 16.30 10.06
CA LYS A 250 -5.64 16.13 10.23
C LYS A 250 -5.07 17.15 11.22
N GLU A 251 -5.41 18.43 11.08
CA GLU A 251 -5.01 19.48 12.01
C GLU A 251 -5.41 19.12 13.45
N TRP A 252 -6.67 18.75 13.66
CA TRP A 252 -7.20 18.35 14.96
C TRP A 252 -6.52 17.10 15.52
N TYR A 253 -6.24 16.10 14.69
CA TYR A 253 -5.61 14.86 15.14
C TYR A 253 -4.23 15.10 15.76
N TYR A 254 -3.42 15.94 15.11
CA TYR A 254 -2.08 16.29 15.58
C TYR A 254 -2.05 17.44 16.59
N SER A 255 -3.17 18.16 16.77
CA SER A 255 -3.27 19.24 17.73
C SER A 255 -3.13 18.74 19.18
N SER A 256 -2.40 19.52 19.98
CA SER A 256 -2.34 19.39 21.44
C SER A 256 -3.61 19.87 22.14
N GLU A 257 -4.46 20.63 21.43
CA GLU A 257 -5.72 21.20 21.95
C GLU A 257 -6.94 20.31 21.66
N LEU A 258 -6.73 19.09 21.15
CA LEU A 258 -7.82 18.19 20.80
C LEU A 258 -8.66 17.83 22.04
N ARG A 259 -9.93 18.22 22.00
CA ARG A 259 -10.93 17.95 23.02
C ARG A 259 -12.21 17.38 22.40
N PRO A 260 -13.01 16.60 23.15
CA PRO A 260 -14.31 16.14 22.66
C PRO A 260 -15.23 17.32 22.39
N LEU A 261 -16.24 17.12 21.54
CA LEU A 261 -17.29 18.10 21.36
C LEU A 261 -18.08 18.27 22.66
N THR A 262 -18.48 19.51 22.93
CA THR A 262 -19.48 19.82 23.96
C THR A 262 -20.87 19.45 23.46
N SER A 263 -21.83 19.22 24.36
CA SER A 263 -23.21 18.89 23.97
C SER A 263 -23.83 19.91 23.00
N GLN A 264 -23.55 21.20 23.20
CA GLN A 264 -24.01 22.27 22.29
C GLN A 264 -23.42 22.14 20.87
N GLU A 265 -22.15 21.74 20.76
CA GLU A 265 -21.49 21.53 19.47
C GLU A 265 -21.99 20.25 18.79
N GLU A 266 -22.31 19.20 19.56
CA GLU A 266 -22.92 17.98 19.02
C GLU A 266 -24.32 18.25 18.47
N ASP A 267 -25.17 18.95 19.23
CA ASP A 267 -26.51 19.36 18.80
C ASP A 267 -26.47 20.20 17.52
N LEU A 268 -25.47 21.07 17.38
CA LEU A 268 -25.25 21.88 16.18
C LEU A 268 -24.88 21.01 14.97
N VAL A 269 -23.95 20.06 15.15
CA VAL A 269 -23.52 19.15 14.08
C VAL A 269 -24.68 18.27 13.60
N GLU A 270 -25.51 17.77 14.52
CA GLU A 270 -26.68 16.96 14.17
C GLU A 270 -27.72 17.78 13.38
N ARG A 271 -28.01 19.00 13.84
CA ARG A 271 -28.97 19.90 13.19
C ARG A 271 -28.56 20.30 11.77
N ILE A 272 -27.27 20.56 11.54
CA ILE A 272 -26.74 21.06 10.26
C ILE A 272 -26.28 19.90 9.34
N SER A 273 -26.20 18.67 9.86
CA SER A 273 -25.84 17.46 9.12
C SER A 273 -26.49 17.36 7.74
N PRO A 274 -27.82 17.52 7.60
CA PRO A 274 -28.48 17.33 6.31
C PRO A 274 -28.11 18.40 5.27
N GLN A 275 -27.65 19.58 5.71
CA GLN A 275 -27.25 20.67 4.84
C GLN A 275 -25.84 20.44 4.24
N ILE A 276 -24.93 19.80 5.00
CA ILE A 276 -23.58 19.43 4.53
C ILE A 276 -23.67 18.41 3.39
N GLU A 277 -24.56 17.43 3.51
CA GLU A 277 -24.75 16.38 2.49
C GLU A 277 -25.37 16.94 1.21
N LYS A 278 -26.20 17.98 1.32
CA LYS A 278 -26.90 18.59 0.19
C LYS A 278 -26.12 19.71 -0.49
N TYR A 279 -25.11 20.32 0.13
CA TYR A 279 -24.38 21.48 -0.44
C TYR A 279 -23.53 21.14 -1.69
N PRO A 280 -23.45 22.03 -2.72
CA PRO A 280 -24.15 23.31 -2.93
C PRO A 280 -25.48 23.13 -3.70
N CYS A 281 -26.13 21.98 -3.49
CA CYS A 281 -27.35 21.41 -4.10
C CYS A 281 -27.17 20.73 -5.47
N ARG A 282 -27.75 19.53 -5.56
CA ARG A 282 -28.15 18.84 -6.79
C ARG A 282 -29.53 19.35 -7.20
#